data_AF-A0ABD5DEX3-F1
#
_entry.id   AF-A0ABD5DEX3-F1
#
_cell.length_a   1.000
_cell.length_b   1.000
_cell.length_c   1.000
_cell.angle_alpha   90.00
_cell.angle_beta   90.00
_cell.angle_gamma   90.00
#
_symmetry.space_group_name_H-M   'P 1'
#
loop_
_entity.id
_entity.type
_entity.pdbx_description
1 polymer ?
#
loop_
_entity_poly.entity_id
_entity_poly.type
_entity_poly.pdbx_seq_one_letter_code
_entity_poly.pdbx_strand_id
1 'polypeptide(L)' 'MSGKLYALSSGPGAADLITVRAARILGQLDVLYAPAGRKGGDSLALSIVREYLGAH' A
#
# COMPACT_ATOMS: atom_id res chain seq x y z
N MET A 1 21.35 -10.62 -5.81
CA MET A 1 20.08 -9.98 -6.20
C MET A 1 19.59 -9.18 -5.00
N SER A 2 19.55 -7.85 -5.06
CA SER A 2 19.10 -7.00 -3.95
C SER A 2 17.65 -6.57 -4.18
N GLY A 3 16.81 -6.70 -3.16
CA GLY A 3 15.49 -6.09 -3.17
C GLY A 3 15.57 -4.58 -2.97
N LYS A 4 14.50 -3.86 -3.33
CA LYS A 4 14.37 -2.43 -3.06
C LYS A 4 13.18 -2.19 -2.15
N LEU A 5 13.41 -1.56 -1.00
CA LEU A 5 12.37 -1.16 -0.07
C LEU A 5 11.87 0.24 -0.42
N TYR A 6 10.56 0.39 -0.55
CA TYR A 6 9.89 1.68 -0.73
C TYR A 6 9.08 2.01 0.52
N ALA A 7 9.31 3.18 1.12
CA ALA A 7 8.42 3.75 2.12
C ALA A 7 7.39 4.65 1.41
N LEU A 8 6.14 4.20 1.33
CA LEU A 8 5.06 4.90 0.65
C LEU A 8 4.02 5.36 1.68
N SER A 9 3.48 6.58 1.49
CA SER A 9 2.32 7.05 2.26
C SER A 9 1.03 6.48 1.68
N SER A 10 0.09 6.06 2.54
CA SER A 10 -1.28 5.69 2.15
C SER A 10 -2.20 6.90 1.95
N GLY A 11 -1.69 8.13 2.13
CA GLY A 11 -2.54 9.32 2.23
C GLY A 11 -3.32 9.36 3.56
N PRO A 12 -4.15 10.39 3.76
CA PRO A 12 -4.85 10.63 5.03
C PRO A 12 -6.12 9.78 5.24
N GLY A 13 -6.56 8.99 4.25
CA GLY A 13 -7.72 8.11 4.38
C GLY A 13 -8.49 7.88 3.08
N ALA A 14 -8.77 8.94 2.31
CA ALA A 14 -9.38 8.77 1.00
C ALA A 14 -8.31 8.23 0.02
N ALA A 15 -8.70 7.23 -0.77
CA ALA A 15 -7.78 6.45 -1.57
C ALA A 15 -7.22 7.26 -2.77
N ASP A 16 -7.98 8.20 -3.31
CA ASP A 16 -7.57 9.14 -4.36
C ASP A 16 -6.60 10.24 -3.89
N LEU A 17 -6.36 10.35 -2.57
CA LEU A 17 -5.39 11.30 -2.00
C LEU A 17 -3.96 10.74 -1.93
N ILE A 18 -3.69 9.57 -2.52
CA ILE A 18 -2.32 9.09 -2.68
C ILE A 18 -1.60 9.83 -3.80
N THR A 19 -0.27 9.78 -3.80
CA THR A 19 0.51 10.31 -4.92
C THR A 19 0.41 9.38 -6.14
N VAL A 20 0.40 9.95 -7.34
CA VAL A 20 0.46 9.20 -8.62
C VAL A 20 1.66 8.24 -8.66
N ARG A 21 2.78 8.60 -8.04
CA ARG A 21 3.97 7.72 -7.96
C ARG A 21 3.72 6.52 -7.06
N ALA A 22 3.08 6.70 -5.90
CA ALA A 22 2.75 5.60 -5.00
C ALA A 22 1.79 4.60 -5.67
N ALA A 23 0.75 5.10 -6.36
CA ALA A 23 -0.20 4.28 -7.12
C ALA A 23 0.50 3.35 -8.11
N ARG A 24 1.42 3.91 -8.92
CA ARG A 24 2.16 3.14 -9.93
C ARG A 24 3.10 2.10 -9.32
N ILE A 25 3.75 2.43 -8.21
CA ILE A 25 4.63 1.48 -7.53
C ILE A 25 3.80 0.35 -6.91
N LEU A 26 2.70 0.67 -6.20
CA LEU A 26 1.81 -0.30 -5.56
C LEU A 26 1.31 -1.38 -6.55
N GLY A 27 0.95 -0.97 -7.77
CA GLY A 27 0.51 -1.90 -8.82
C GLY A 27 1.59 -2.82 -9.39
N GLN A 28 2.85 -2.68 -8.95
CA GLN A 28 4.01 -3.43 -9.43
C GLN A 28 4.78 -4.14 -8.29
N LEU A 29 4.35 -4.00 -7.04
CA LEU A 29 5.07 -4.58 -5.89
C LEU A 29 4.90 -6.10 -5.83
N ASP A 30 6.01 -6.81 -5.69
CA ASP A 30 5.98 -8.26 -5.39
C ASP A 30 5.46 -8.53 -3.97
N VAL A 31 5.73 -7.62 -3.02
CA VAL A 31 5.38 -7.77 -1.59
C VAL A 31 4.93 -6.42 -1.02
N LEU A 32 3.79 -6.41 -0.33
CA LEU A 32 3.26 -5.26 0.41
C LEU A 32 3.23 -5.56 1.91
N TYR A 33 3.86 -4.69 2.71
CA TYR A 33 3.72 -4.69 4.16
C TYR A 33 2.75 -3.58 4.60
N ALA A 34 1.62 -3.97 5.20
CA ALA A 34 0.59 -3.03 5.66
C ALA A 34 0.27 -3.24 7.16
N PRO A 35 0.48 -2.24 8.03
CA PRO A 35 0.32 -2.40 9.47
C PRO A 35 -1.15 -2.51 9.88
N ALA A 36 -1.42 -3.30 10.92
CA ALA A 36 -2.72 -3.37 11.60
C ALA A 36 -2.59 -2.88 13.05
N GLY A 37 -3.58 -2.14 13.54
CA GLY A 37 -3.54 -1.54 14.88
C GLY A 37 -3.61 -2.54 16.04
N ARG A 38 -3.98 -3.80 15.75
CA ARG A 38 -4.00 -4.91 16.70
C ARG A 38 -3.71 -6.23 15.98
N LYS A 39 -3.19 -7.21 16.73
CA LYS A 39 -2.97 -8.57 16.21
C LYS A 39 -4.31 -9.17 15.74
N GLY A 40 -4.35 -9.64 14.49
CA GLY A 40 -5.54 -10.20 13.86
C GLY A 40 -6.63 -9.17 13.49
N GLY A 41 -6.35 -7.87 13.62
CA GLY A 41 -7.26 -6.82 13.14
C GLY A 41 -7.00 -6.47 11.68
N ASP A 42 -7.97 -5.79 11.05
CA ASP A 42 -7.83 -5.28 9.71
C ASP A 42 -6.76 -4.17 9.64
N SER A 43 -6.09 -4.08 8.50
CA SER A 43 -5.19 -2.98 8.20
C SER A 43 -5.94 -1.85 7.50
N LEU A 44 -6.04 -0.70 8.18
CA LEU A 44 -6.58 0.53 7.59
C LEU A 44 -5.72 0.99 6.41
N ALA A 45 -4.39 0.94 6.53
CA ALA A 45 -3.50 1.30 5.42
C ALA A 45 -3.76 0.41 4.19
N LEU A 46 -3.99 -0.89 4.38
CA LEU A 46 -4.31 -1.82 3.30
C LEU A 46 -5.66 -1.51 2.65
N SER A 47 -6.69 -1.16 3.44
CA SER A 47 -8.01 -0.85 2.87
C SER A 47 -7.98 0.41 2.03
N ILE A 48 -7.19 1.41 2.41
CA ILE A 48 -7.02 2.66 1.64
C ILE A 48 -6.38 2.40 0.29
N VAL A 49 -5.29 1.61 0.24
CA VAL A 49 -4.52 1.42 -1.00
C VAL A 49 -5.04 0.29 -1.90
N ARG A 50 -6.10 -0.41 -1.48
CA ARG A 50 -6.57 -1.65 -2.11
C ARG A 50 -6.89 -1.51 -3.60
N GLU A 51 -7.43 -0.36 -4.02
CA GLU A 51 -7.78 -0.11 -5.42
C GLU A 51 -6.57 0.03 -6.36
N TYR A 52 -5.37 0.25 -5.81
CA TYR A 52 -4.13 0.40 -6.57
C TYR A 52 -3.27 -0.86 -6.61
N LEU A 53 -3.72 -1.94 -5.99
CA LEU A 53 -3.01 -3.21 -6.03
C LEU A 53 -3.21 -3.87 -7.40
N GLY A 54 -2.14 -4.41 -7.95
CA GLY A 54 -2.19 -5.15 -9.21
C GLY A 54 -3.08 -6.39 -9.09
N ALA A 55 -3.59 -6.87 -10.22
CA ALA A 55 -4.22 -8.18 -10.28
C ALA A 55 -3.13 -9.25 -10.05
N HIS A 56 -3.17 -9.88 -8.89
CA HIS A 56 -2.28 -10.97 -8.49
C HIS A 56 -3.09 -12.18 -8.04
#